data_AF-A0A2D7J2B0-F1
#
_entry.id   AF-A0A2D7J2B0-F1
#
_cell.length_a   1.000
_cell.length_b   1.000
_cell.length_c   1.000
_cell.angle_alpha   90.00
_cell.angle_beta   90.00
_cell.angle_gamma   90.00
#
_symmetry.space_group_name_H-M   'P 1'
#
loop_
_entity.id
_entity.type
_entity.pdbx_description
1 polymer ?
#
loop_
_entity_poly.entity_id
_entity_poly.type
_entity_poly.pdbx_seq_one_letter_code
_entity_poly.pdbx_strand_id
1 'polypeptide(L)'
;MLPQFGLSEFLLIGVVALIVVGPKDLPLMMRRLGQWVGQAKRMANEFRGAFDDIARQAELDELRKEIEDLKKNNQLEQAVSDLKDAEREINTSVMSSETSGERQT
;
A
#
# COMPACT_ATOMS: atom_id res chain seq x y z
N MET A 1 1.24 9.08 21.14
CA MET A 1 2.53 8.74 20.50
C MET A 1 2.26 7.91 19.28
N LEU A 2 2.62 8.38 18.08
CA LEU A 2 2.36 7.66 16.84
C LEU A 2 3.38 6.51 16.69
N PRO A 3 2.92 5.29 16.34
CA PRO A 3 3.82 4.17 16.07
C PRO A 3 4.74 4.55 14.92
N GLN A 4 6.04 4.48 15.17
CA GLN A 4 7.05 4.80 14.18
C GLN A 4 7.14 3.57 13.27
N PHE A 5 7.38 3.71 11.96
CA PHE A 5 7.50 2.54 11.07
C PHE A 5 8.85 1.82 11.27
N GLY A 6 9.12 1.40 12.51
CA GLY A 6 10.35 0.75 12.96
C GLY A 6 10.22 -0.76 13.09
N LEU A 7 11.36 -1.42 13.30
CA LEU A 7 11.42 -2.87 13.55
C LEU A 7 10.61 -3.29 14.79
N SER A 8 10.49 -2.41 15.77
CA SER A 8 9.68 -2.60 16.99
C SER A 8 8.19 -2.82 16.68
N GLU A 9 7.64 -2.01 15.78
CA GLU A 9 6.22 -2.07 15.41
C GLU A 9 5.92 -3.31 14.57
N PHE A 10 6.81 -3.68 13.64
CA PHE A 10 6.71 -4.96 12.94
C PHE A 10 6.73 -6.15 13.90
N LEU A 11 7.55 -6.08 14.96
CA LEU A 11 7.59 -7.12 15.98
C LEU A 11 6.28 -7.20 16.77
N LEU A 12 5.71 -6.05 17.16
CA LEU A 12 4.40 -6.00 17.83
C LEU A 12 3.29 -6.59 16.96
N ILE A 13 3.21 -6.18 15.68
CA ILE A 13 2.23 -6.73 14.72
C ILE A 13 2.46 -8.23 14.54
N GLY A 14 3.71 -8.68 14.48
CA GLY A 14 4.06 -10.10 14.42
C GLY A 14 3.53 -10.88 15.62
N VAL A 15 3.72 -10.37 16.85
CA VAL A 15 3.18 -11.00 18.07
C VAL A 15 1.66 -11.06 18.05
N VAL A 16 0.98 -9.96 17.71
CA VAL A 16 -0.49 -9.92 17.63
C VAL A 16 -1.00 -10.91 16.57
N ALA A 17 -0.37 -10.94 15.39
CA ALA A 17 -0.74 -11.86 14.33
C ALA A 17 -0.55 -13.33 14.74
N LEU A 18 0.51 -13.65 15.49
CA LEU A 18 0.72 -15.01 16.03
C LEU A 18 -0.37 -15.42 17.02
N ILE A 19 -0.89 -14.49 17.83
CA ILE A 19 -1.97 -14.76 18.79
C ILE A 19 -3.31 -14.98 18.07
N VAL A 20 -3.63 -14.11 17.10
CA VAL A 20 -4.93 -14.13 16.40
C VAL A 20 -5.02 -15.27 15.39
N VAL A 21 -3.98 -15.44 14.58
CA VAL A 21 -3.95 -16.43 13.50
C VAL A 21 -3.41 -17.76 13.99
N GLY A 22 -2.45 -17.73 14.91
CA GLY A 22 -1.72 -18.90 15.39
C GLY A 22 -0.32 -19.02 14.77
N PRO A 23 0.68 -19.52 15.54
CA PRO A 23 2.08 -19.56 15.11
C PRO A 23 2.36 -20.56 13.98
N LYS A 24 1.47 -21.54 13.76
CA LYS A 24 1.59 -22.51 12.67
C LYS A 24 0.85 -22.10 11.41
N ASP A 25 -0.21 -21.30 11.55
CA ASP A 25 -1.07 -20.91 10.44
C ASP A 25 -0.54 -19.68 9.70
N LEU A 26 0.07 -18.73 10.41
CA LEU A 26 0.73 -17.56 9.80
C LEU A 26 1.77 -17.95 8.72
N PRO A 27 2.76 -18.84 8.97
CA PRO A 27 3.69 -19.27 7.94
C PRO A 27 3.04 -20.06 6.80
N LEU A 28 1.98 -20.83 7.09
CA LEU A 28 1.24 -21.56 6.06
C LEU A 28 0.47 -20.60 5.13
N MET A 29 -0.16 -19.57 5.68
CA MET A 29 -0.87 -18.53 4.94
C MET A 29 0.09 -17.68 4.10
N MET A 30 1.25 -17.31 4.64
CA MET A 30 2.29 -16.60 3.87
C MET A 30 2.76 -17.42 2.67
N ARG A 31 2.87 -18.75 2.79
CA ARG A 31 3.22 -19.62 1.66
C ARG A 31 2.13 -19.61 0.58
N ARG A 32 0.86 -19.67 0.98
CA ARG A 32 -0.28 -19.62 0.03
C ARG A 32 -0.37 -18.27 -0.67
N LEU A 33 -0.31 -17.17 0.08
CA LEU A 33 -0.23 -15.80 -0.46
C LEU A 33 0.97 -15.65 -1.39
N GLY A 34 2.15 -16.14 -0.99
CA GLY A 34 3.36 -16.10 -1.80
C GLY A 34 3.23 -16.88 -3.11
N GLN A 35 2.55 -18.03 -3.11
CA GLN A 35 2.25 -18.77 -4.33
C GLN A 35 1.29 -18.02 -5.26
N TRP A 36 0.28 -17.34 -4.70
CA TRP A 36 -0.67 -16.54 -5.47
C TRP A 36 -0.01 -15.32 -6.09
N VAL A 37 0.75 -14.56 -5.28
CA VAL A 37 1.55 -13.42 -5.75
C VAL A 37 2.60 -13.88 -6.76
N GLY A 38 3.22 -15.04 -6.53
CA GLY A 38 4.19 -15.63 -7.46
C GLY A 38 3.58 -15.98 -8.82
N GLN A 39 2.37 -16.54 -8.82
CA GLN A 39 1.62 -16.82 -10.05
C GLN A 39 1.24 -15.53 -10.77
N ALA A 40 0.70 -14.55 -10.05
CA ALA A 40 0.37 -13.24 -10.61
C ALA A 40 1.61 -12.55 -11.21
N LYS A 41 2.77 -12.62 -10.53
CA LYS A 41 4.05 -12.09 -11.02
C LYS A 41 4.52 -12.80 -12.29
N ARG A 42 4.41 -14.13 -12.36
CA ARG A 42 4.76 -14.90 -13.56
C ARG A 42 3.89 -14.51 -14.74
N MET A 43 2.59 -14.46 -14.51
CA MET A 43 1.61 -14.04 -15.51
C MET A 43 1.90 -12.59 -15.98
N ALA A 44 2.18 -11.66 -15.07
CA ALA A 44 2.58 -10.29 -15.42
C ALA A 44 3.87 -10.24 -16.26
N ASN A 45 4.84 -11.12 -15.99
CA ASN A 45 6.07 -11.21 -16.79
C ASN A 45 5.80 -11.74 -18.21
N GLU A 46 4.90 -12.73 -18.36
CA GLU A 46 4.47 -13.23 -19.67
C GLU A 46 3.70 -12.17 -20.45
N PHE A 47 2.77 -11.45 -19.80
CA PHE A 47 2.10 -10.30 -20.38
C PHE A 47 3.10 -9.25 -20.83
N ARG A 48 4.09 -8.90 -20.01
CA ARG A 48 5.14 -7.94 -20.38
C ARG A 48 5.91 -8.38 -21.63
N GLY A 49 6.23 -9.67 -21.75
CA GLY A 49 6.86 -10.23 -22.95
C GLY A 49 5.96 -10.09 -24.19
N ALA A 50 4.68 -10.46 -24.08
CA ALA A 50 3.71 -10.31 -25.17
C ALA A 50 3.47 -8.85 -25.55
N PHE A 51 3.40 -7.94 -24.58
CA PHE A 51 3.30 -6.49 -24.81
C PHE A 51 4.56 -5.94 -25.49
N ASP A 52 5.77 -6.38 -25.13
CA ASP A 52 7.00 -5.93 -25.80
C ASP A 52 7.09 -6.40 -27.28
N ASP A 53 6.49 -7.54 -27.60
CA ASP A 53 6.40 -8.06 -28.98
C ASP A 53 5.33 -7.31 -29.80
N ILE A 54 4.17 -7.03 -29.20
CA ILE A 54 3.11 -6.20 -29.80
C ILE A 54 3.61 -4.74 -29.92
N ALA A 55 4.47 -4.25 -29.01
CA ALA A 55 4.87 -2.84 -28.99
C ALA A 55 5.77 -2.48 -30.15
N ARG A 56 6.42 -3.49 -30.71
CA ARG A 56 7.17 -3.37 -31.96
C ARG A 56 6.27 -3.21 -33.20
N GLN A 57 4.95 -3.42 -33.06
CA GLN A 57 3.93 -3.27 -34.10
C GLN A 57 2.97 -2.11 -33.73
N ALA A 58 3.51 -0.88 -33.69
CA ALA A 58 2.83 0.40 -33.90
C ALA A 58 1.58 0.86 -33.08
N GLU A 59 1.02 0.09 -32.13
CA GLU A 59 -0.15 0.53 -31.33
C GLU A 59 0.13 0.79 -29.83
N LEU A 60 1.29 0.41 -29.29
CA LEU A 60 1.57 0.51 -27.84
C LEU A 60 2.36 1.75 -27.40
N ASP A 61 2.94 2.52 -28.31
CA ASP A 61 3.55 3.81 -27.95
C ASP A 61 2.47 4.81 -27.50
N GLU A 62 1.27 4.77 -28.11
CA GLU A 62 0.12 5.60 -27.73
C GLU A 62 -0.39 5.22 -26.32
N LEU A 63 -0.56 3.92 -26.05
CA LEU A 63 -0.98 3.40 -24.72
C LEU A 63 0.09 3.61 -23.64
N ARG A 64 1.38 3.46 -23.97
CA ARG A 64 2.48 3.81 -23.04
C ARG A 64 2.43 5.28 -22.69
N LYS A 65 2.19 6.15 -23.68
CA LYS A 65 2.09 7.60 -23.50
C LYS A 65 0.85 7.97 -22.68
N GLU A 66 -0.28 7.28 -22.86
CA GLU A 66 -1.48 7.45 -22.05
C GLU A 66 -1.28 6.98 -20.60
N ILE A 67 -0.62 5.84 -20.37
CA ILE A 67 -0.25 5.38 -19.02
C ILE A 67 0.78 6.32 -18.38
N GLU A 68 1.75 6.79 -19.16
CA GLU A 68 2.76 7.73 -18.68
C GLU A 68 2.13 9.08 -18.36
N ASP A 69 1.19 9.57 -19.19
CA ASP A 69 0.39 10.76 -18.93
C ASP A 69 -0.58 10.55 -17.76
N LEU A 70 -1.17 9.37 -17.54
CA LEU A 70 -1.94 9.06 -16.33
C LEU A 70 -1.06 9.01 -15.08
N LYS A 71 0.21 8.67 -15.23
CA LYS A 71 1.20 8.63 -14.15
C LYS A 71 1.83 10.01 -13.90
N LYS A 72 1.89 10.87 -14.91
CA LYS A 72 2.36 12.27 -14.88
C LYS A 72 1.26 13.23 -14.44
N ASN A 73 0.03 12.98 -14.88
CA ASN A 73 -1.16 13.65 -14.40
C ASN A 73 -1.35 13.12 -13.00
N ASN A 74 -0.87 13.91 -12.06
CA ASN A 74 -0.96 13.88 -10.60
C ASN A 74 -2.23 13.28 -9.95
N GLN A 75 -3.10 12.48 -10.58
CA GLN A 75 -4.28 11.86 -9.96
C GLN A 75 -3.89 10.92 -8.82
N LEU A 76 -2.80 10.15 -8.98
CA LEU A 76 -2.25 9.35 -7.88
C LEU A 76 -1.64 10.23 -6.79
N GLU A 77 -0.97 11.32 -7.19
CA GLU A 77 -0.30 12.24 -6.27
C GLU A 77 -1.30 13.14 -5.53
N GLN A 78 -2.42 13.48 -6.17
CA GLN A 78 -3.59 14.18 -5.63
C GLN A 78 -4.34 13.26 -4.68
N ALA A 79 -4.62 12.01 -5.07
CA ALA A 79 -5.23 11.05 -4.16
C ALA A 79 -4.37 10.81 -2.91
N VAL A 80 -3.04 10.72 -3.07
CA VAL A 80 -2.10 10.60 -1.94
C VAL A 80 -2.03 11.89 -1.12
N SER A 81 -2.12 13.07 -1.75
CA SER A 81 -2.16 14.36 -1.06
C SER A 81 -3.46 14.52 -0.27
N ASP A 82 -4.60 14.22 -0.87
CA ASP A 82 -5.93 14.31 -0.26
C ASP A 82 -6.04 13.34 0.94
N LEU A 83 -5.49 12.13 0.81
CA LEU A 83 -5.38 11.20 1.94
C LEU A 83 -4.48 11.76 3.05
N LYS A 84 -3.34 12.36 2.70
CA LYS A 84 -2.39 12.93 3.66
C LYS A 84 -2.95 14.17 4.38
N ASP A 85 -3.77 14.95 3.69
CA ASP A 85 -4.44 16.12 4.27
C ASP A 85 -5.60 15.69 5.18
N ALA A 86 -6.37 14.67 4.78
CA ALA A 86 -7.37 14.05 5.64
C ALA A 86 -6.74 13.40 6.89
N GLU A 87 -5.58 12.75 6.76
CA GLU A 87 -4.83 12.21 7.89
C GLU A 87 -4.34 13.30 8.85
N ARG A 88 -3.91 14.46 8.32
CA ARG A 88 -3.50 15.62 9.14
C ARG A 88 -4.67 16.21 9.91
N GLU A 89 -5.83 16.32 9.27
CA GLU A 89 -7.06 16.79 9.90
C GLU A 89 -7.53 15.84 11.00
N ILE A 90 -7.47 14.53 10.78
CA ILE A 90 -7.79 13.51 11.78
C ILE A 90 -6.76 13.55 12.93
N ASN A 91 -5.46 13.70 12.63
CA ASN A 91 -4.42 13.75 13.67
C ASN A 91 -4.53 15.00 14.55
N THR A 92 -4.79 16.18 13.94
CA THR A 92 -4.90 17.44 14.67
C THR A 92 -6.19 17.54 15.49
N SER A 93 -7.30 16.99 14.99
CA SER A 93 -8.56 16.93 15.74
C SER A 93 -8.48 15.95 16.92
N VAL A 94 -7.80 14.80 16.74
CA VAL A 94 -7.52 13.86 17.83
C VAL A 94 -6.60 14.49 18.89
N MET A 95 -5.50 15.16 18.51
CA MET A 95 -4.59 15.81 19.48
C MET A 95 -5.16 17.06 20.15
N SER A 96 -5.99 17.84 19.45
CA SER A 96 -6.68 19.01 20.00
C SER A 96 -7.77 18.62 21.01
N SER A 97 -8.37 17.43 20.83
CA SER A 97 -9.41 16.91 21.73
C SER A 97 -8.87 16.36 23.06
N GLU A 98 -7.58 16.02 23.17
CA GLU A 98 -6.97 15.54 24.44
C GLU A 98 -6.46 16.66 25.37
N THR A 99 -6.27 17.90 24.90
CA THR A 99 -5.75 19.02 25.76
C THR A 99 -6.84 19.94 26.34
N SER A 100 -8.10 19.81 25.89
CA SER A 100 -9.20 20.70 26.36
C SER A 100 -10.05 20.11 27.51
N GLY A 101 -9.71 18.92 28.01
CA GLY A 101 -10.46 18.23 29.08
C GLY A 101 -9.99 18.50 30.51
N GLU A 102 -8.86 19.18 30.74
CA GLU A 102 -8.24 19.27 32.08
C GLU A 102 -8.15 20.71 32.62
N ARG A 103 -9.18 21.53 32.36
CA ARG A 103 -9.40 22.81 33.07
C ARG A 103 -10.88 23.13 33.27
N GLN A 104 -11.57 22.32 34.07
CA GLN A 104 -12.62 22.79 34.99
C GLN A 104 -13.22 21.59 35.74
N THR A 105 -12.71 21.31 36.95
CA THR A 105 -13.31 21.61 38.27
C THR A 105 -12.48 20.93 39.34
#